data_AF-A0A4R1U9J3-F1
#
_entry.id   AF-A0A4R1U9J3-F1
#
_cell.length_a   1.000
_cell.length_b   1.000
_cell.length_c   1.000
_cell.angle_alpha   90.00
_cell.angle_beta   90.00
_cell.angle_gamma   90.00
#
_symmetry.space_group_name_H-M   'P 1'
#
loop_
_entity.id
_entity.type
_entity.pdbx_description
1 polymer ?
#
loop_
_entity_poly.entity_id
_entity_poly.type
_entity_poly.pdbx_seq_one_letter_code
_entity_poly.pdbx_strand_id
1 'polypeptide(L)'
;MAIHALSIGAPAATTPHLALAALTASPCWTADPRAVKLLASCAALPPVVLEHRSRFGKAVDRWTAFAGYRVEALEAIRMEVGDRLLQAHMQHGDAAYEPFRQWCDQPTASDAVAAVLASSTEH
;
A
#
# COMPACT_ATOMS: atom_id res chain seq x y z
N MET A 1 1.04 60.51 19.10
CA MET A 1 1.93 60.09 17.98
C MET A 1 3.02 59.23 18.60
N ALA A 2 3.18 57.93 18.39
CA ALA A 2 2.49 56.91 17.60
C ALA A 2 2.59 55.57 18.38
N ILE A 3 1.57 54.73 18.29
CA ILE A 3 1.48 53.41 18.94
C ILE A 3 2.05 52.39 17.96
N HIS A 4 3.19 51.75 18.27
CA HIS A 4 3.69 50.63 17.48
C HIS A 4 3.02 49.34 17.93
N ALA A 5 2.04 48.89 17.15
CA ALA A 5 1.45 47.56 17.26
C ALA A 5 2.44 46.52 16.73
N LEU A 6 2.90 45.62 17.60
CA LEU A 6 3.62 44.41 17.23
C LEU A 6 2.60 43.41 16.66
N SER A 7 2.57 43.27 15.33
CA SER A 7 1.84 42.20 14.65
C SER A 7 2.44 40.86 15.03
N ILE A 8 1.67 40.07 15.78
CA ILE A 8 1.90 38.64 15.97
C ILE A 8 1.63 37.97 14.62
N GLY A 9 2.69 37.50 13.96
CA GLY A 9 2.58 36.70 12.75
C GLY A 9 1.82 35.41 13.07
N ALA A 10 0.58 35.31 12.59
CA ALA A 10 -0.18 34.08 12.62
C ALA A 10 0.59 32.98 11.85
N PRO A 11 0.74 31.76 12.40
CA PRO A 11 1.29 30.66 11.62
C PRO A 11 0.37 30.44 10.42
N ALA A 12 0.95 30.52 9.22
CA ALA A 12 0.26 30.30 7.97
C ALA A 12 -0.53 28.98 8.06
N ALA A 13 -1.84 29.07 7.88
CA ALA A 13 -2.71 27.93 7.71
C ALA A 13 -2.08 27.03 6.64
N THR A 14 -1.62 25.85 7.06
CA THR A 14 -1.08 24.85 6.13
C THR A 14 -2.21 24.50 5.19
N THR A 15 -2.09 24.94 3.94
CA THR A 15 -3.07 24.74 2.90
C THR A 15 -3.36 23.24 2.76
N PRO A 16 -4.58 22.76 3.00
CA PRO A 16 -4.90 21.33 2.97
C PRO A 16 -4.59 20.67 1.61
N HIS A 17 -4.56 21.46 0.52
CA HIS A 17 -4.19 21.00 -0.81
C HIS A 17 -2.72 20.56 -0.95
N LEU A 18 -1.78 21.12 -0.18
CA LEU A 18 -0.37 20.71 -0.23
C LEU A 18 -0.15 19.38 0.52
N ALA A 19 -0.90 19.13 1.60
CA ALA A 19 -0.91 17.83 2.29
C ALA A 19 -1.56 16.74 1.41
N LEU A 20 -2.63 17.07 0.69
CA LEU A 20 -3.28 16.16 -0.25
C LEU A 20 -2.39 15.84 -1.47
N ALA A 21 -1.56 16.78 -1.91
CA ALA A 21 -0.58 16.55 -2.97
C ALA A 21 0.56 15.60 -2.52
N ALA A 22 0.98 15.62 -1.26
CA ALA A 22 1.95 14.64 -0.74
C ALA A 22 1.38 13.21 -0.62
N LEU A 23 0.06 13.07 -0.56
CA LEU A 23 -0.67 11.79 -0.66
C LEU A 23 -0.74 11.23 -2.10
N THR A 24 -0.21 11.93 -3.10
CA THR A 24 -0.10 11.46 -4.49
C THR A 24 1.13 10.58 -4.76
N ALA A 25 1.79 10.07 -3.70
CA ALA A 25 2.58 8.87 -3.86
C ALA A 25 1.64 7.79 -4.43
N SER A 26 1.99 7.21 -5.58
CA SER A 26 1.16 6.25 -6.31
C SER A 26 0.47 5.29 -5.33
N PRO A 27 -0.87 5.17 -5.34
CA PRO A 27 -1.58 4.26 -4.43
C PRO A 27 -1.16 2.80 -4.66
N CYS A 28 -0.48 2.52 -5.77
CA CYS A 28 0.04 1.23 -6.15
C CYS A 28 1.24 0.82 -5.28
N TRP A 29 1.01 -0.09 -4.32
CA TRP A 29 2.06 -0.55 -3.41
C TRP A 29 3.20 -1.30 -4.13
N THR A 30 2.92 -1.90 -5.30
CA THR A 30 3.93 -2.60 -6.12
C THR A 30 4.90 -1.64 -6.81
N ALA A 31 4.60 -0.34 -6.84
CA ALA A 31 5.50 0.70 -7.31
C ALA A 31 6.43 1.25 -6.20
N ASP A 32 6.24 0.84 -4.93
CA ASP A 32 7.17 1.20 -3.85
C ASP A 32 8.57 0.64 -4.18
N PRO A 33 9.65 1.44 -4.14
CA PRO A 33 11.00 0.97 -4.46
C PRO A 33 11.46 -0.25 -3.66
N ARG A 34 10.95 -0.44 -2.43
CA ARG A 34 11.20 -1.63 -1.60
C ARG A 34 10.47 -2.85 -2.18
N ALA A 35 9.21 -2.69 -2.56
CA ALA A 35 8.41 -3.75 -3.15
C ALA A 35 8.99 -4.19 -4.50
N VAL A 36 9.40 -3.24 -5.36
CA VAL A 36 10.05 -3.52 -6.65
C VAL A 36 11.29 -4.40 -6.47
N LYS A 37 12.17 -4.07 -5.51
CA LYS A 37 13.38 -4.86 -5.22
C LYS A 37 13.05 -6.26 -4.71
N LEU A 38 12.05 -6.39 -3.84
CA LEU A 38 11.61 -7.68 -3.31
C LEU A 38 10.95 -8.55 -4.38
N LEU A 39 10.12 -7.97 -5.24
CA LEU A 39 9.50 -8.66 -6.37
C LEU A 39 10.56 -9.16 -7.37
N ALA A 40 11.55 -8.34 -7.70
CA ALA A 40 12.69 -8.76 -8.53
C ALA A 40 13.49 -9.91 -7.87
N SER A 41 13.67 -9.87 -6.54
CA SER A 41 14.29 -10.98 -5.80
C SER A 41 13.45 -12.26 -5.87
N CYS A 42 12.12 -12.15 -5.74
CA CYS A 42 11.21 -13.29 -5.89
C CYS A 42 11.23 -13.86 -7.31
N ALA A 43 11.38 -13.01 -8.34
CA ALA A 43 11.55 -13.44 -9.73
C ALA A 43 12.82 -14.30 -9.91
N ALA A 44 13.94 -13.81 -9.36
CA ALA A 44 15.24 -14.48 -9.47
C ALA A 44 15.32 -15.78 -8.64
N LEU A 45 14.64 -15.83 -7.51
CA LEU A 45 14.57 -17.01 -6.64
C LEU A 45 13.13 -17.16 -6.15
N PRO A 46 12.31 -18.00 -6.81
CA PRO A 46 10.90 -18.18 -6.48
C PRO A 46 10.69 -18.58 -5.01
N PRO A 47 9.73 -17.96 -4.29
CA PRO A 47 9.37 -18.36 -2.94
C PRO A 47 8.63 -19.70 -2.92
N VAL A 48 8.57 -20.33 -1.75
CA VAL A 48 7.86 -21.59 -1.55
C VAL A 48 6.35 -21.36 -1.65
N VAL A 49 5.64 -22.31 -2.27
CA VAL A 49 4.17 -22.34 -2.29
C VAL A 49 3.66 -23.18 -1.13
N LEU A 50 2.72 -22.63 -0.36
CA LEU A 50 2.02 -23.34 0.71
C LEU A 50 0.55 -23.55 0.34
N GLU A 51 0.02 -24.71 0.69
CA GLU A 51 -1.42 -24.98 0.64
C GLU A 51 -2.08 -24.51 1.93
N HIS A 52 -3.14 -23.71 1.78
CA HIS A 52 -3.99 -23.25 2.85
C HIS A 52 -5.35 -23.93 2.77
N ARG A 53 -5.92 -24.16 3.95
CA ARG A 53 -7.26 -24.70 4.10
C ARG A 53 -7.96 -23.97 5.24
N SER A 54 -9.14 -23.41 4.96
CA SER A 54 -10.03 -22.86 5.97
C SER A 54 -11.36 -23.60 5.97
N ARG A 55 -12.02 -23.63 7.13
CA ARG A 55 -13.34 -24.22 7.29
C ARG A 55 -14.25 -23.21 7.98
N PHE A 56 -15.34 -22.85 7.31
CA PHE A 56 -16.40 -22.03 7.88
C PHE A 56 -17.71 -22.80 7.85
N GLY A 57 -18.16 -23.29 9.01
CA GLY A 57 -19.30 -24.19 9.13
C GLY A 57 -19.12 -25.48 8.32
N LYS A 58 -19.95 -25.65 7.28
CA LYS A 58 -19.88 -26.79 6.34
C LYS A 58 -19.03 -26.51 5.09
N ALA A 59 -18.63 -25.26 4.84
CA ALA A 59 -17.77 -24.91 3.72
C ALA A 59 -16.30 -25.20 4.06
N VAL A 60 -15.55 -25.65 3.06
CA VAL A 60 -14.10 -25.85 3.12
C VAL A 60 -13.49 -25.14 1.93
N ASP A 61 -12.72 -24.10 2.21
CA ASP A 61 -11.97 -23.37 1.20
C ASP A 61 -10.53 -23.88 1.17
N ARG A 62 -9.99 -24.02 -0.04
CA ARG A 62 -8.59 -24.40 -0.28
C ARG A 62 -7.99 -23.43 -1.28
N TRP A 63 -6.80 -22.94 -0.99
CA TRP A 63 -6.06 -22.07 -1.89
C TRP A 63 -4.56 -22.26 -1.68
N THR A 64 -3.76 -21.92 -2.67
CA THR A 64 -2.30 -21.88 -2.56
C THR A 64 -1.85 -20.44 -2.46
N ALA A 65 -0.79 -20.19 -1.69
CA ALA A 65 -0.17 -18.87 -1.59
C ALA A 65 1.35 -19.02 -1.53
N PHE A 66 2.06 -17.97 -1.95
CA PHE A 66 3.50 -17.91 -1.74
C PHE A 66 3.79 -17.54 -0.29
N ALA A 67 4.88 -18.08 0.25
CA ALA A 67 5.26 -17.88 1.64
C ALA A 67 6.76 -17.62 1.82
N GLY A 68 7.10 -17.12 3.01
CA GLY A 68 8.46 -16.81 3.43
C GLY A 68 8.70 -15.31 3.59
N TYR A 69 9.84 -14.96 4.17
CA TYR A 69 10.13 -13.61 4.66
C TYR A 69 9.96 -12.50 3.60
N ARG A 70 10.24 -12.78 2.33
CA ARG A 70 10.10 -11.80 1.23
C ARG A 70 8.63 -11.50 0.94
N VAL A 71 7.77 -12.52 0.99
CA VAL A 71 6.33 -12.36 0.77
C VAL A 71 5.69 -11.65 1.97
N GLU A 72 6.12 -11.98 3.19
CA GLU A 72 5.70 -11.28 4.40
C GLU A 72 6.12 -9.81 4.39
N ALA A 73 7.34 -9.50 3.92
CA ALA A 73 7.81 -8.13 3.76
C ALA A 73 7.02 -7.36 2.68
N LEU A 74 6.63 -8.01 1.58
CA LEU A 74 5.75 -7.41 0.57
C LEU A 74 4.37 -7.10 1.15
N GLU A 75 3.80 -8.02 1.94
CA GLU A 75 2.51 -7.80 2.59
C GLU A 75 2.60 -6.66 3.62
N ALA A 76 3.70 -6.56 4.38
CA ALA A 76 3.93 -5.43 5.28
C ALA A 76 3.94 -4.09 4.53
N ILE A 77 4.63 -4.00 3.38
CA ILE A 77 4.62 -2.79 2.54
C ILE A 77 3.21 -2.47 2.04
N ARG A 78 2.48 -3.48 1.56
CA ARG A 78 1.08 -3.34 1.13
C ARG A 78 0.21 -2.79 2.24
N MET A 79 0.33 -3.32 3.46
CA MET A 79 -0.42 -2.87 4.63
C MET A 79 -0.01 -1.47 5.11
N GLU A 80 1.28 -1.12 5.07
CA GLU A 80 1.76 0.25 5.36
C GLU A 80 1.17 1.29 4.39
N VAL A 81 1.02 0.94 3.11
CA VAL A 81 0.36 1.81 2.12
C VAL A 81 -1.13 1.92 2.44
N GLY A 82 -1.82 0.80 2.67
CA GLY A 82 -3.24 0.77 3.00
C GLY A 82 -3.59 1.57 4.26
N ASP A 83 -2.80 1.43 5.32
CA ASP A 83 -3.00 2.17 6.57
C ASP A 83 -2.87 3.68 6.35
N ARG A 84 -1.84 4.14 5.61
CA ARG A 84 -1.70 5.57 5.28
C ARG A 84 -2.89 6.12 4.50
N LEU A 85 -3.43 5.35 3.55
CA LEU A 85 -4.59 5.76 2.76
C LEU A 85 -5.87 5.78 3.62
N LEU A 86 -6.03 4.80 4.52
CA LEU A 86 -7.13 4.77 5.47
C LEU A 86 -7.08 5.96 6.45
N GLN A 87 -5.90 6.26 6.99
CA GLN A 87 -5.69 7.43 7.84
C GLN A 87 -6.00 8.73 7.11
N ALA A 88 -5.63 8.85 5.84
CA ALA A 88 -5.96 10.01 5.02
C ALA A 88 -7.48 10.18 4.84
N HIS A 89 -8.21 9.08 4.60
CA HIS A 89 -9.67 9.09 4.57
C HIS A 89 -10.27 9.51 5.92
N MET A 90 -9.77 8.98 7.03
CA MET A 90 -10.22 9.36 8.38
C MET A 90 -10.00 10.85 8.69
N GLN A 91 -8.95 11.46 8.13
CA GLN A 91 -8.60 12.87 8.37
C GLN A 91 -9.30 13.84 7.41
N HIS A 92 -9.57 13.42 6.17
CA HIS A 92 -10.07 14.31 5.11
C HIS A 92 -11.48 13.94 4.61
N GLY A 93 -12.11 12.92 5.19
CA GLY A 93 -13.46 12.48 4.85
C GLY A 93 -13.55 11.81 3.48
N ASP A 94 -14.75 11.79 2.91
CA ASP A 94 -15.08 11.05 1.68
C ASP A 94 -14.23 11.47 0.46
N ALA A 95 -13.75 12.72 0.44
CA ALA A 95 -12.88 13.23 -0.64
C ALA A 95 -11.55 12.46 -0.76
N ALA A 96 -11.11 11.79 0.30
CA ALA A 96 -9.89 10.96 0.33
C ALA A 96 -10.18 9.44 0.34
N TYR A 97 -11.43 9.02 0.14
CA TYR A 97 -11.79 7.60 0.12
C TYR A 97 -11.34 6.88 -1.15
N GLU A 98 -11.38 7.56 -2.30
CA GLU A 98 -11.13 6.93 -3.60
C GLU A 98 -9.75 6.25 -3.71
N PRO A 99 -8.64 6.84 -3.22
CA PRO A 99 -7.35 6.15 -3.16
C PRO A 99 -7.36 4.87 -2.30
N PHE A 100 -8.03 4.88 -1.15
CA PHE A 100 -8.14 3.70 -0.29
C PHE A 100 -8.98 2.60 -0.97
N ARG A 101 -10.09 3.00 -1.62
CA ARG A 101 -10.90 2.09 -2.43
C ARG A 101 -10.07 1.41 -3.52
N GLN A 102 -9.26 2.18 -4.25
CA GLN A 102 -8.35 1.65 -5.28
C GLN A 102 -7.28 0.71 -4.70
N TRP A 103 -6.80 0.95 -3.48
CA TRP A 103 -5.88 0.04 -2.80
C TRP A 103 -6.53 -1.29 -2.43
N CYS A 104 -7.81 -1.30 -2.04
CA CYS A 104 -8.54 -2.54 -1.76
C CYS A 104 -8.63 -3.46 -3.00
N ASP A 105 -8.69 -2.86 -4.20
CA ASP A 105 -8.75 -3.58 -5.48
C ASP A 105 -7.36 -4.03 -5.99
N GLN A 106 -6.28 -3.69 -5.30
CA GLN A 106 -4.91 -4.08 -5.69
C GLN A 106 -4.56 -5.52 -5.31
N PRO A 107 -3.64 -6.15 -6.06
CA PRO A 107 -3.22 -7.53 -5.81
C PRO A 107 -2.68 -7.73 -4.40
N THR A 108 -2.85 -8.94 -3.88
CA THR A 108 -2.15 -9.40 -2.68
C THR A 108 -0.66 -9.57 -2.96
N ALA A 109 0.17 -9.71 -1.91
CA ALA A 109 1.59 -10.02 -2.11
C ALA A 109 1.82 -11.30 -2.91
N SER A 110 0.99 -12.34 -2.69
CA SER A 110 1.08 -13.60 -3.44
C SER A 110 0.70 -13.43 -4.91
N ASP A 111 -0.35 -12.67 -5.23
CA ASP A 111 -0.76 -12.44 -6.62
C ASP A 111 0.30 -11.61 -7.37
N ALA A 112 0.90 -10.62 -6.70
CA ALA A 112 1.98 -9.83 -7.29
C ALA A 112 3.23 -10.69 -7.60
N VAL A 113 3.58 -11.62 -6.71
CA VAL A 113 4.66 -12.59 -6.97
C VAL A 113 4.30 -13.51 -8.14
N ALA A 114 3.06 -14.02 -8.19
CA ALA A 114 2.59 -14.87 -9.28
C ALA A 114 2.73 -14.17 -10.65
N ALA A 115 2.32 -12.91 -10.72
CA ALA A 115 2.38 -12.11 -11.94
C ALA A 115 3.82 -11.91 -12.43
N VAL A 116 4.77 -11.67 -11.52
CA VAL A 116 6.19 -11.49 -11.86
C VAL A 116 6.86 -12.81 -12.28
N LEU A 117 6.47 -13.93 -11.69
CA LEU A 117 6.97 -15.24 -12.11
C LEU A 117 6.43 -15.62 -13.50
N ALA A 118 5.16 -15.35 -13.77
CA ALA A 118 4.57 -15.59 -15.08
C ALA A 118 5.30 -14.80 -16.18
N SER A 119 5.55 -13.50 -15.97
CA SER A 119 6.25 -12.66 -16.94
C SER A 119 7.73 -13.04 -17.14
N SER A 120 8.37 -13.62 -16.13
CA SER A 120 9.77 -14.08 -16.22
C SER A 120 9.93 -15.39 -16.99
N THR A 121 8.83 -16.12 -17.25
CA THR A 121 8.86 -17.41 -17.97
C THR A 121 8.66 -17.23 -19.48
N GLU A 122 8.23 -16.04 -19.92
CA GLU A 122 7.97 -15.71 -21.33
C GLU A 122 9.19 -15.09 -22.06
N HIS A 123 10.37 -15.06 -21.43
CA HIS A 123 11.63 -14.56 -21.99
C HIS A 123 12.72 -15.65 -21.96
#